data_AF-A0A418QUN4-F1
#
_entry.id   AF-A0A418QUN4-F1
#
_cell.length_a   1.000
_cell.length_b   1.000
_cell.length_c   1.000
_cell.angle_alpha   90.00
_cell.angle_beta   90.00
_cell.angle_gamma   90.00
#
_symmetry.space_group_name_H-M   'P 1'
#
loop_
_entity.id
_entity.type
_entity.pdbx_description
1 polymer ?
#
loop_
_entity_poly.entity_id
_entity_poly.type
_entity_poly.pdbx_seq_one_letter_code
_entity_poly.pdbx_strand_id
1 'polypeptide(L)'
;MGVGAAWLLSGLPDSGRLLSIEHDGARAGRAWSVLRADPRARVQLGDWHDALLEAPFDLIFAGAQSAKTPEALPTLASALRPGGTLILDNLTPRAGLDGTWHAGDPLRDAAFAHSHLHTCEVQVTRRECVLLATRTA
;
A
#
# COMPACT_ATOMS: atom_id res chain seq x y z
N MET A 1 14.97 4.71 4.51
CA MET A 1 13.56 4.94 4.91
C MET A 1 13.00 6.08 4.09
N GLY A 2 11.75 6.00 3.63
CA GLY A 2 11.11 7.07 2.85
C GLY A 2 11.36 7.04 1.33
N VAL A 3 12.10 6.06 0.81
CA VAL A 3 12.44 5.99 -0.64
C VAL A 3 11.19 5.74 -1.49
N GLY A 4 10.36 4.75 -1.13
CA GLY A 4 9.11 4.49 -1.87
C GLY A 4 8.16 5.69 -1.88
N ALA A 5 8.02 6.36 -0.73
CA ALA A 5 7.24 7.59 -0.62
C ALA A 5 7.81 8.72 -1.50
N ALA A 6 9.13 8.89 -1.55
CA ALA A 6 9.77 9.88 -2.42
C ALA A 6 9.57 9.58 -3.91
N TRP A 7 9.60 8.31 -4.31
CA TRP A 7 9.28 7.90 -5.69
C TRP A 7 7.82 8.21 -6.05
N LEU A 8 6.88 7.88 -5.18
CA LEU A 8 5.47 8.22 -5.39
C LEU A 8 5.29 9.73 -5.52
N LEU A 9 5.88 10.51 -4.60
CA LEU A 9 5.85 11.96 -4.62
C LEU A 9 6.39 12.55 -5.93
N SER A 10 7.48 11.99 -6.45
CA SER A 10 8.09 12.45 -7.72
C SER A 10 7.20 12.23 -8.93
N GLY A 11 6.30 11.24 -8.88
CA GLY A 11 5.33 10.95 -9.95
C GLY A 11 4.00 11.69 -9.80
N LEU A 12 3.78 12.42 -8.70
CA LEU A 12 2.55 13.18 -8.52
C LEU A 12 2.54 14.45 -9.39
N PRO A 13 1.37 14.89 -9.87
CA PRO A 13 1.23 16.23 -10.44
C PRO A 13 1.41 17.31 -9.35
N ASP A 14 1.59 18.55 -9.74
CA ASP A 14 1.76 19.69 -8.80
C ASP A 14 0.56 19.87 -7.86
N SER A 15 -0.64 19.50 -8.31
CA SER A 15 -1.87 19.51 -7.49
C SER A 15 -2.01 18.29 -6.58
N GLY A 16 -1.13 17.29 -6.73
CA GLY A 16 -1.17 16.05 -5.96
C GLY A 16 -0.74 16.25 -4.51
N ARG A 17 -1.13 15.33 -3.64
CA ARG A 17 -0.72 15.30 -2.23
C ARG A 17 -0.32 13.89 -1.83
N LEU A 18 0.73 13.78 -1.03
CA LEU A 18 1.20 12.53 -0.46
C LEU A 18 1.07 12.56 1.06
N LEU A 19 0.31 11.61 1.60
CA LEU A 19 0.32 11.27 3.02
C LEU A 19 1.11 9.97 3.20
N SER A 20 2.17 10.00 4.01
CA SER A 20 2.89 8.82 4.46
C SER A 20 2.66 8.63 5.95
N ILE A 21 2.24 7.45 6.37
CA ILE A 21 2.01 7.13 7.78
C ILE A 21 3.00 6.08 8.27
N GLU A 22 3.50 6.26 9.49
CA GLU A 22 4.47 5.37 10.12
C GLU A 22 4.21 5.35 11.63
N HIS A 23 4.24 4.17 12.24
CA HIS A 23 3.96 3.97 13.67
C HIS A 23 5.21 4.15 14.54
N ASP A 24 6.39 3.95 13.98
CA ASP A 24 7.67 4.17 14.67
C ASP A 24 8.16 5.62 14.50
N GLY A 25 8.24 6.36 15.59
CA GLY A 25 8.62 7.78 15.57
C GLY A 25 10.01 8.05 14.96
N ALA A 26 10.98 7.15 15.13
CA ALA A 26 12.31 7.32 14.57
C ALA A 26 12.30 7.10 13.04
N ARG A 27 11.53 6.14 12.54
CA ARG A 27 11.31 5.91 11.10
C ARG A 27 10.52 7.07 10.49
N ALA A 28 9.49 7.57 11.16
CA ALA A 28 8.70 8.71 10.72
C ALA A 28 9.60 9.97 10.60
N GLY A 29 10.43 10.25 11.60
CA GLY A 29 11.39 11.35 11.55
C GLY A 29 12.39 11.23 10.40
N ARG A 30 12.90 10.02 10.13
CA ARG A 30 13.78 9.77 8.98
C ARG A 30 13.05 9.96 7.65
N ALA A 31 11.82 9.47 7.51
CA ALA A 31 11.02 9.68 6.30
C ALA A 31 10.74 11.18 6.09
N TRP A 32 10.40 11.91 7.15
CA TRP A 32 10.17 13.35 7.07
C TRP A 32 11.43 14.12 6.64
N SER A 33 12.61 13.73 7.13
CA SER A 33 13.87 14.36 6.71
C SER A 33 14.12 14.30 5.19
N VAL A 34 13.60 13.27 4.52
CA VAL A 34 13.69 13.08 3.06
C VAL A 34 12.61 13.88 2.32
N LEU A 35 11.38 13.92 2.85
CA LEU A 35 10.21 14.44 2.14
C LEU A 35 9.93 15.93 2.37
N ARG A 36 10.42 16.51 3.47
CA ARG A 36 10.06 17.86 3.94
C ARG A 36 10.37 19.02 3.00
N ALA A 37 11.17 18.81 1.97
CA ALA A 37 11.50 19.85 0.99
C ALA A 37 10.35 20.10 -0.01
N ASP A 38 9.46 19.13 -0.19
CA ASP A 38 8.32 19.23 -1.11
C ASP A 38 7.03 19.51 -0.31
N PRO A 39 6.32 20.63 -0.58
CA PRO A 39 5.13 21.01 0.17
C PRO A 39 3.93 20.08 -0.05
N ARG A 40 3.97 19.19 -1.06
CA ARG A 40 2.91 18.22 -1.32
C ARG A 40 2.95 17.03 -0.37
N ALA A 41 4.03 16.85 0.39
CA ALA A 41 4.23 15.71 1.27
C ALA A 41 3.94 16.03 2.74
N ARG A 42 3.31 15.08 3.43
CA ARG A 42 3.17 15.04 4.89
C ARG A 42 3.51 13.65 5.40
N VAL A 43 4.23 13.60 6.53
CA VAL A 43 4.46 12.38 7.30
C VAL A 43 3.67 12.45 8.59
N GLN A 44 2.85 11.44 8.86
CA GLN A 44 2.06 11.30 10.07
C GLN A 44 2.61 10.16 10.91
N LEU A 45 2.77 10.41 12.22
CA LEU A 45 3.06 9.36 13.20
C LEU A 45 1.73 8.77 13.67
N GLY A 46 1.53 7.46 13.52
CA GLY A 46 0.28 6.81 13.92
C GLY A 46 0.10 5.42 13.33
N ASP A 47 -1.05 4.82 13.62
CA ASP A 47 -1.45 3.57 12.98
C ASP A 47 -2.02 3.85 11.58
N TRP A 48 -1.89 2.91 10.65
CA TRP A 48 -2.35 3.13 9.28
C TRP A 48 -3.86 3.39 9.18
N HIS A 49 -4.67 2.95 10.15
CA HIS A 49 -6.09 3.32 10.23
C HIS A 49 -6.29 4.83 10.39
N ASP A 50 -5.38 5.53 11.07
CA ASP A 50 -5.48 6.98 11.27
C ASP A 50 -5.35 7.75 9.94
N ALA A 51 -4.56 7.23 9.00
CA ALA A 51 -4.48 7.81 7.66
C ALA A 51 -5.79 7.64 6.88
N LEU A 52 -6.53 6.55 7.12
CA LEU A 52 -7.78 6.28 6.42
C LEU A 52 -8.92 7.24 6.79
N LEU A 53 -8.76 8.02 7.88
CA LEU A 53 -9.68 9.11 8.23
C LEU A 53 -9.70 10.22 7.17
N GLU A 54 -8.68 10.28 6.30
CA GLU A 54 -8.60 11.24 5.19
C GLU A 54 -9.04 10.67 3.83
N ALA A 55 -9.63 9.48 3.83
CA ALA A 55 -10.25 8.90 2.64
C ALA A 55 -11.30 9.85 2.02
N PRO A 56 -11.54 9.78 0.70
CA PRO A 56 -11.03 8.76 -0.23
C PRO A 56 -9.65 9.07 -0.82
N PHE A 57 -8.91 8.01 -1.16
CA PHE A 57 -7.61 8.08 -1.83
C PHE A 57 -7.67 7.63 -3.30
N ASP A 58 -6.80 8.23 -4.09
CA ASP A 58 -6.58 7.85 -5.50
C ASP A 58 -5.67 6.62 -5.61
N LEU A 59 -4.73 6.50 -4.67
CA LEU A 59 -3.79 5.41 -4.57
C LEU A 59 -3.46 5.15 -3.10
N ILE A 60 -3.43 3.87 -2.71
CA ILE A 60 -2.92 3.43 -1.42
C ILE A 60 -1.76 2.46 -1.70
N PHE A 61 -0.58 2.77 -1.13
CA PHE A 61 0.57 1.87 -1.12
C PHE A 61 0.71 1.23 0.27
N ALA A 62 0.30 -0.02 0.40
CA ALA A 62 0.32 -0.76 1.66
C ALA A 62 1.67 -1.45 1.88
N GLY A 63 2.62 -0.71 2.45
CA GLY A 63 3.94 -1.26 2.87
C GLY A 63 3.95 -1.85 4.29
N ALA A 64 2.98 -1.49 5.13
CA ALA A 64 2.89 -1.98 6.50
C ALA A 64 2.39 -3.44 6.55
N GLN A 65 3.08 -4.30 7.30
CA GLN A 65 2.70 -5.72 7.39
C GLN A 65 1.30 -5.90 7.98
N SER A 66 0.90 -5.08 8.95
CA SER A 66 -0.42 -5.11 9.58
C SER A 66 -1.57 -4.68 8.65
N ALA A 67 -1.28 -3.98 7.56
CA ALA A 67 -2.28 -3.60 6.55
C ALA A 67 -2.46 -4.70 5.47
N LYS A 68 -1.60 -5.72 5.46
CA LYS A 68 -1.57 -6.78 4.43
C LYS A 68 -2.19 -8.07 4.97
N THR A 69 -3.42 -7.99 5.43
CA THR A 69 -4.20 -9.16 5.88
C THR A 69 -5.54 -9.22 5.14
N PRO A 70 -6.16 -10.41 5.04
CA PRO A 70 -7.50 -10.56 4.46
C PRO A 70 -8.55 -9.65 5.13
N GLU A 71 -8.45 -9.46 6.45
CA GLU A 71 -9.40 -8.69 7.25
C GLU A 71 -9.24 -7.18 7.04
N ALA A 72 -8.01 -6.70 6.77
CA ALA A 72 -7.73 -5.30 6.49
C ALA A 72 -8.16 -4.88 5.08
N LEU A 73 -8.24 -5.83 4.15
CA LEU A 73 -8.47 -5.56 2.73
C LEU A 73 -9.78 -4.80 2.44
N PRO A 74 -10.95 -5.16 3.01
CA PRO A 74 -12.19 -4.42 2.78
C PRO A 74 -12.11 -2.95 3.24
N THR A 75 -11.40 -2.69 4.33
CA THR A 75 -11.20 -1.34 4.86
C THR A 75 -10.33 -0.50 3.92
N LEU A 76 -9.23 -1.07 3.43
CA LEU A 76 -8.35 -0.42 2.45
C LEU A 76 -9.06 -0.17 1.12
N ALA A 77 -9.82 -1.16 0.63
CA ALA A 77 -10.62 -1.03 -0.58
C ALA A 77 -11.65 0.10 -0.45
N SER A 78 -12.37 0.14 0.67
CA SER A 78 -13.40 1.16 0.93
C SER A 78 -12.83 2.58 1.05
N ALA A 79 -11.56 2.71 1.45
CA ALA A 79 -10.85 3.99 1.54
C ALA A 79 -10.36 4.53 0.18
N LEU A 80 -10.39 3.75 -0.89
CA LEU A 80 -10.09 4.23 -2.25
C LEU A 80 -11.33 4.86 -2.88
N ARG A 81 -11.19 5.88 -3.73
CA ARG A 81 -12.28 6.24 -4.65
C ARG A 81 -12.53 5.13 -5.67
N PRO A 82 -13.73 5.04 -6.30
CA PRO A 82 -13.90 4.22 -7.50
C PRO A 82 -12.84 4.60 -8.56
N GLY A 83 -12.19 3.60 -9.14
CA GLY A 83 -11.04 3.75 -10.04
C GLY A 83 -9.69 3.96 -9.34
N GLY A 84 -9.67 4.08 -8.00
CA GLY A 84 -8.43 4.17 -7.22
C GLY A 84 -7.69 2.83 -7.14
N THR A 85 -6.39 2.88 -6.88
CA THR A 85 -5.51 1.69 -6.90
C THR A 85 -4.93 1.38 -5.53
N LEU A 86 -5.08 0.13 -5.08
CA LEU A 86 -4.37 -0.44 -3.95
C LEU A 86 -3.15 -1.20 -4.47
N ILE A 87 -1.98 -0.92 -3.90
CA ILE A 87 -0.76 -1.69 -4.11
C ILE A 87 -0.41 -2.39 -2.80
N LEU A 88 -0.45 -3.71 -2.78
CA LEU A 88 0.06 -4.52 -1.68
C LEU A 88 1.51 -4.91 -2.01
N ASP A 89 2.46 -4.46 -1.20
CA ASP A 89 3.89 -4.57 -1.50
C ASP A 89 4.61 -5.67 -0.67
N ASN A 90 5.81 -6.05 -1.10
CA ASN A 90 6.66 -7.05 -0.45
C ASN A 90 6.00 -8.43 -0.34
N LEU A 91 5.39 -8.92 -1.41
CA LEU A 91 4.95 -10.31 -1.49
C LEU A 91 6.03 -11.19 -2.12
N THR A 92 6.12 -12.42 -1.68
CA THR A 92 6.98 -13.44 -2.29
C THR A 92 6.32 -13.99 -3.56
N PRO A 93 6.96 -14.01 -4.74
CA PRO A 93 6.42 -14.62 -5.95
C PRO A 93 6.04 -16.08 -5.73
N ARG A 94 5.01 -16.57 -6.42
CA ARG A 94 4.49 -17.94 -6.26
C ARG A 94 5.56 -19.03 -6.40
N ALA A 95 6.51 -18.85 -7.32
CA ALA A 95 7.61 -19.78 -7.53
C ALA A 95 8.61 -19.85 -6.35
N GLY A 96 8.59 -18.88 -5.45
CA GLY A 96 9.43 -18.81 -4.25
C GLY A 96 8.69 -19.09 -2.93
N LEU A 97 7.41 -19.45 -2.98
CA LEU A 97 6.66 -19.86 -1.80
C LEU A 97 7.15 -21.24 -1.34
N ASP A 98 7.31 -21.42 -0.02
CA ASP A 98 7.71 -22.69 0.59
C ASP A 98 6.50 -23.53 1.04
N GLY A 99 6.76 -24.64 1.72
CA GLY A 99 5.71 -25.55 2.21
C GLY A 99 4.79 -24.94 3.27
N THR A 100 5.10 -23.78 3.87
CA THR A 100 4.16 -23.12 4.80
C THR A 100 2.91 -22.61 4.09
N TRP A 101 2.94 -22.51 2.76
CA TRP A 101 1.84 -22.08 1.90
C TRP A 101 1.04 -23.24 1.29
N HIS A 102 1.16 -24.46 1.84
CA HIS A 102 0.38 -25.62 1.38
C HIS A 102 -1.15 -25.38 1.46
N ALA A 103 -1.60 -24.51 2.36
CA ALA A 103 -3.01 -24.13 2.50
C ALA A 103 -3.45 -22.97 1.58
N GLY A 104 -2.56 -22.47 0.71
CA GLY A 104 -2.79 -21.26 -0.09
C GLY A 104 -2.22 -20.00 0.55
N ASP A 105 -2.51 -18.85 -0.04
CA ASP A 105 -2.13 -17.53 0.47
C ASP A 105 -3.41 -16.73 0.74
N PRO A 106 -3.85 -16.63 2.01
CA PRO A 106 -5.12 -16.00 2.36
C PRO A 106 -5.24 -14.56 1.86
N LEU A 107 -4.15 -13.78 1.85
CA LEU A 107 -4.18 -12.40 1.37
C LEU A 107 -4.42 -12.36 -0.14
N ARG A 108 -3.69 -13.18 -0.89
CA ARG A 108 -3.89 -13.30 -2.34
C ARG A 108 -5.29 -13.77 -2.65
N ASP A 109 -5.74 -14.82 -1.98
CA ASP A 109 -7.05 -15.43 -2.23
C ASP A 109 -8.16 -14.42 -1.95
N ALA A 110 -8.08 -13.68 -0.84
CA ALA A 110 -8.99 -12.59 -0.53
C ALA A 110 -8.94 -11.46 -1.58
N ALA A 111 -7.75 -11.05 -2.02
CA ALA A 111 -7.58 -9.98 -3.01
C ALA A 111 -8.15 -10.35 -4.39
N PHE A 112 -7.99 -11.59 -4.83
CA PHE A 112 -8.54 -12.08 -6.10
C PHE A 112 -10.04 -12.38 -6.02
N ALA A 113 -10.59 -12.69 -4.85
CA ALA A 113 -12.01 -12.95 -4.64
C ALA A 113 -12.84 -11.70 -4.28
N HIS A 114 -12.20 -10.57 -3.99
CA HIS A 114 -12.88 -9.38 -3.50
C HIS A 114 -13.80 -8.75 -4.57
N SER A 115 -15.10 -8.63 -4.27
CA SER A 115 -16.14 -8.22 -5.24
C SER A 115 -15.95 -6.84 -5.86
N HIS A 116 -15.27 -5.93 -5.16
CA HIS A 116 -15.03 -4.55 -5.63
C HIS A 116 -13.60 -4.27 -6.10
N LEU A 117 -12.74 -5.29 -6.19
CA LEU A 117 -11.36 -5.12 -6.65
C LEU A 117 -11.10 -5.93 -7.91
N HIS A 118 -10.52 -5.29 -8.92
CA HIS A 118 -9.89 -5.99 -10.03
C HIS A 118 -8.40 -6.10 -9.75
N THR A 119 -7.96 -7.31 -9.43
CA THR A 119 -6.61 -7.59 -8.95
C THR A 119 -5.76 -8.28 -10.01
N CYS A 120 -4.51 -7.86 -10.14
CA CYS A 120 -3.45 -8.59 -10.83
C CYS A 120 -2.21 -8.70 -9.95
N GLU A 121 -1.39 -9.72 -10.20
CA GLU A 121 -0.09 -9.90 -9.55
C GLU A 121 1.02 -9.54 -10.54
N VAL A 122 1.94 -8.69 -10.12
CA VAL A 122 3.08 -8.26 -10.93
C VAL A 122 4.37 -8.62 -10.21
N GLN A 123 5.15 -9.50 -10.82
CA GLN A 123 6.49 -9.79 -10.34
C GLN A 123 7.44 -8.63 -10.70
N VAL A 124 7.99 -7.97 -9.68
CA VAL A 124 8.84 -6.77 -9.84
C VAL A 124 10.33 -7.10 -9.76
N THR A 125 10.68 -8.19 -9.05
CA THR A 125 12.03 -8.76 -9.05
C THR A 125 11.97 -10.29 -9.03
N ARG A 126 13.11 -10.97 -9.10
CA ARG A 126 13.14 -12.45 -8.94
C ARG A 126 12.59 -12.93 -7.59
N ARG A 127 12.55 -12.07 -6.58
CA ARG A 127 12.20 -12.41 -5.19
C ARG A 127 10.99 -11.65 -4.65
N GLU A 128 10.48 -10.68 -5.39
CA GLU A 128 9.41 -9.80 -4.94
C GLU A 128 8.35 -9.66 -6.02
N CYS A 129 7.10 -9.64 -5.59
CA CYS A 129 5.96 -9.24 -6.38
C CYS A 129 5.04 -8.34 -5.57
N VAL A 130 4.15 -7.68 -6.29
CA VAL A 130 3.11 -6.83 -5.74
C VAL A 130 1.76 -7.30 -6.24
N LEU A 131 0.71 -7.11 -5.44
CA LEU A 131 -0.65 -7.14 -5.95
C LEU A 131 -1.06 -5.71 -6.28
N LEU A 132 -1.55 -5.50 -7.49
CA LEU A 132 -2.15 -4.26 -7.94
C LEU A 132 -3.65 -4.50 -8.08
N ALA A 133 -4.43 -3.78 -7.30
CA ALA A 133 -5.88 -3.93 -7.25
C ALA A 133 -6.57 -2.58 -7.50
N THR A 134 -7.41 -2.50 -8.52
CA THR A 134 -8.18 -1.30 -8.81
C THR A 134 -9.60 -1.45 -8.28
N ARG A 135 -10.09 -0.46 -7.51
CA ARG A 135 -11.46 -0.42 -7.02
C ARG A 135 -12.43 -0.14 -8.18
N THR A 136 -13.45 -0.96 -8.37
CA THR A 136 -14.40 -0.79 -9.50
C THR A 136 -15.73 -0.14 -9.16
N ALA A 137 -16.16 -0.16 -7.90
CA ALA A 137 -17.35 0.51 -7.40
C ALA A 137 -17.19 0.87 -5.92
#